data_AF-H9WXD3-F1
#
_entry.id   AF-H9WXD3-F1
#
_cell.length_a   1.000
_cell.length_b   1.000
_cell.length_c   1.000
_cell.angle_alpha   90.00
_cell.angle_beta   90.00
_cell.angle_gamma   90.00
#
_symmetry.space_group_name_H-M   'P 1'
#
loop_
_entity.id
_entity.type
_entity.pdbx_description
1 polymer ?
#
loop_
_entity_poly.entity_id
_entity_poly.type
_entity_poly.pdbx_seq_one_letter_code
_entity_poly.pdbx_strand_id
1 'polypeptide(L)'
;PPIFHRDVKSANILLDDNFNVKVADFGLCRLVPLNASHVTTAPQGTPGYVDPEYHECFQLTEKSDVYSFGVVLVEIISAKLAVDINRKRGEINLAFMATSKIQEGALHELVDPQLEIEKNDQVEAMVSAVAELIFRCLASEGDDRPH
;
A
#
# COMPACT_ATOMS: atom_id res chain seq x y z
N PRO A 1 6.35 -19.12 13.97
CA PRO A 1 5.73 -19.22 12.63
C PRO A 1 5.51 -17.80 12.11
N PRO A 2 5.73 -17.52 10.82
CA PRO A 2 5.38 -16.22 10.24
C PRO A 2 3.89 -15.93 10.39
N ILE A 3 3.54 -14.65 10.44
CA ILE A 3 2.14 -14.17 10.52
C ILE A 3 1.93 -13.21 9.36
N PHE A 4 0.87 -13.43 8.59
CA PHE A 4 0.37 -12.48 7.60
C PHE A 4 -0.74 -11.65 8.23
N HIS A 5 -0.66 -10.32 8.11
CA HIS A 5 -1.57 -9.39 8.74
C HIS A 5 -2.93 -9.34 8.06
N ARG A 6 -2.93 -9.22 6.72
CA ARG A 6 -4.10 -9.23 5.83
C ARG A 6 -5.03 -8.01 5.91
N ASP A 7 -4.67 -7.02 6.74
CA ASP A 7 -5.45 -5.78 6.89
C ASP A 7 -4.54 -4.60 7.25
N VAL A 8 -3.39 -4.51 6.57
CA VAL A 8 -2.50 -3.35 6.68
C VAL A 8 -3.21 -2.16 6.02
N LYS A 9 -3.46 -1.11 6.80
CA LYS A 9 -4.09 0.14 6.36
C LYS A 9 -3.71 1.27 7.29
N SER A 10 -3.85 2.51 6.84
CA SER A 10 -3.50 3.69 7.64
C SER A 10 -4.25 3.74 8.98
N ALA A 11 -5.52 3.30 9.04
CA ALA A 11 -6.28 3.23 10.28
C ALA A 11 -5.77 2.19 11.31
N ASN A 12 -4.97 1.22 10.87
CA ASN A 12 -4.36 0.19 11.72
C ASN A 12 -2.88 0.49 12.05
N ILE A 13 -2.37 1.65 11.61
CA ILE A 13 -1.03 2.14 11.92
C ILE A 13 -1.21 3.28 12.92
N LEU A 14 -1.06 2.95 14.20
CA LEU A 14 -1.26 3.87 15.31
C LEU A 14 0.03 4.63 15.61
N LEU A 15 -0.13 5.84 16.13
CA LEU A 15 0.96 6.68 16.61
C LEU A 15 0.77 6.92 18.11
N ASP A 16 1.84 6.80 18.89
CA ASP A 16 1.84 7.26 20.28
C ASP A 16 2.21 8.75 20.39
N ASP A 17 2.24 9.28 21.62
CA ASP A 17 2.50 10.71 21.88
C ASP A 17 3.87 11.19 21.37
N ASN A 18 4.80 10.26 21.11
CA ASN A 18 6.13 10.55 20.57
C ASN A 18 6.23 10.23 19.07
N PHE A 19 5.10 10.02 18.39
CA PHE A 19 5.03 9.58 16.99
C PHE A 19 5.70 8.24 16.71
N ASN A 20 5.84 7.35 17.71
CA ASN A 20 6.26 5.99 17.42
C ASN A 20 5.12 5.20 16.79
N VAL A 21 5.45 4.45 15.75
CA VAL A 21 4.49 3.64 14.98
C VAL A 21 4.19 2.32 15.69
N LYS A 22 2.92 1.94 15.75
CA LYS A 22 2.44 0.64 16.24
C LYS A 22 1.40 0.06 15.29
N VAL A 23 1.58 -1.20 14.90
CA VAL A 23 0.61 -1.94 14.09
C VAL A 23 -0.47 -2.52 14.99
N ALA A 24 -1.74 -2.39 14.60
CA ALA A 24 -2.92 -2.82 15.35
C ALA A 24 -3.86 -3.67 14.49
N ASP A 25 -4.88 -4.24 15.14
CA ASP A 25 -5.94 -5.06 14.53
C ASP A 25 -5.47 -6.33 13.83
N PHE A 26 -5.10 -7.31 14.65
CA PHE A 26 -4.69 -8.64 14.21
C PHE A 26 -5.88 -9.60 13.97
N GLY A 27 -7.12 -9.09 13.89
CA GLY A 27 -8.34 -9.90 13.82
C GLY A 27 -8.44 -10.77 12.56
N LEU A 28 -7.81 -10.33 11.47
CA LEU A 28 -7.79 -11.05 10.18
C LEU A 28 -6.50 -11.86 9.94
N CYS A 29 -5.56 -11.81 10.89
CA CYS A 29 -4.25 -12.43 10.72
C CYS A 29 -4.33 -13.94 10.50
N ARG A 30 -3.29 -14.46 9.84
CA ARG A 30 -3.12 -15.90 9.59
C ARG A 30 -1.70 -16.34 9.96
N LEU A 31 -1.65 -17.44 10.71
CA LEU A 31 -0.40 -18.15 10.96
C LEU A 31 -0.02 -18.94 9.72
N VAL A 32 1.23 -18.82 9.31
CA VAL A 32 1.77 -19.55 8.17
C VAL A 32 2.30 -20.90 8.66
N PRO A 33 1.82 -22.03 8.09
CA PRO A 33 2.43 -23.33 8.34
C PRO A 33 3.93 -23.29 7.97
N LEU A 34 4.79 -23.91 8.78
CA LEU A 34 6.26 -23.83 8.65
C LEU A 34 6.83 -24.20 7.27
N ASN A 35 6.08 -24.96 6.46
CA ASN A 35 6.50 -25.44 5.14
C ASN A 35 5.58 -24.95 4.01
N ALA A 36 4.82 -23.88 4.22
CA ALA A 36 3.91 -23.33 3.23
C ALA A 36 4.44 -21.98 2.72
N SER A 37 4.41 -21.78 1.40
CA SER A 37 4.68 -20.48 0.77
C SER A 37 3.48 -19.54 0.83
N HIS A 38 2.27 -20.08 1.03
CA HIS A 38 1.03 -19.32 1.02
C HIS A 38 -0.03 -19.96 1.92
N VAL A 39 -1.10 -19.22 2.16
CA VAL A 39 -2.31 -19.70 2.83
C VAL A 39 -3.49 -19.57 1.87
N THR A 40 -4.07 -20.70 1.45
CA THR A 40 -5.29 -20.69 0.64
C THR A 40 -6.49 -20.28 1.50
N THR A 41 -7.10 -19.14 1.21
CA THR A 41 -8.24 -18.63 1.98
C THR A 41 -9.03 -17.58 1.19
N ALA A 42 -10.35 -17.49 1.42
CA ALA A 42 -11.21 -16.52 0.75
C ALA A 42 -10.71 -15.08 0.97
N PRO A 43 -10.64 -14.21 -0.05
CA PRO A 43 -10.24 -12.80 0.09
C PRO A 43 -10.96 -12.10 1.24
N GLN A 44 -10.20 -11.54 2.17
CA GLN A 44 -10.67 -10.64 3.22
C GLN A 44 -9.65 -9.51 3.38
N GLY A 45 -10.13 -8.35 3.81
CA GLY A 45 -9.35 -7.15 4.01
C GLY A 45 -10.20 -5.92 3.74
N THR A 46 -9.60 -4.74 3.87
CA THR A 46 -10.29 -3.46 3.61
C THR A 46 -10.25 -3.10 2.11
N PRO A 47 -11.39 -2.77 1.47
CA PRO A 47 -11.42 -2.33 0.08
C PRO A 47 -10.44 -1.17 -0.19
N GLY A 48 -9.71 -1.25 -1.29
CA GLY A 48 -8.64 -0.31 -1.64
C GLY A 48 -7.23 -0.77 -1.24
N TYR A 49 -7.11 -1.64 -0.23
CA TYR A 49 -5.84 -2.19 0.24
C TYR A 49 -5.63 -3.66 -0.16
N VAL A 50 -6.72 -4.37 -0.51
CA VAL A 50 -6.65 -5.78 -0.88
C VAL A 50 -5.81 -5.97 -2.14
N ASP A 51 -4.80 -6.83 -2.02
CA ASP A 51 -3.96 -7.31 -3.10
C ASP A 51 -4.82 -7.95 -4.22
N PRO A 52 -4.73 -7.44 -5.47
CA PRO A 52 -5.50 -7.96 -6.59
C PRO A 52 -5.15 -9.41 -6.95
N GLU A 53 -3.88 -9.81 -6.81
CA GLU A 53 -3.44 -11.19 -7.07
C GLU A 53 -4.08 -12.14 -6.06
N TYR A 54 -3.98 -11.83 -4.77
CA TYR A 54 -4.66 -12.59 -3.72
C TYR A 54 -6.17 -12.67 -3.95
N HIS A 55 -6.79 -11.56 -4.36
CA HIS A 55 -8.22 -11.52 -4.67
C HIS A 55 -8.60 -12.48 -5.82
N GLU A 56 -7.74 -12.64 -6.81
CA GLU A 56 -7.95 -13.49 -7.97
C GLU A 56 -7.63 -14.97 -7.71
N CYS A 57 -6.49 -15.26 -7.09
CA CYS A 57 -5.96 -16.62 -6.96
C CYS A 57 -6.29 -17.30 -5.62
N PHE A 58 -6.86 -16.56 -4.66
CA PHE A 58 -7.19 -17.03 -3.30
C PHE A 58 -5.96 -17.48 -2.48
N GLN A 59 -4.74 -17.12 -2.89
CA GLN A 59 -3.50 -17.43 -2.19
C GLN A 59 -2.97 -16.20 -1.46
N LEU A 60 -3.02 -16.24 -0.13
CA LEU A 60 -2.46 -15.20 0.72
C LEU A 60 -0.97 -15.46 0.94
N THR A 61 -0.14 -14.47 0.64
CA THR A 61 1.31 -14.48 0.86
C THR A 61 1.73 -13.26 1.66
N GLU A 62 3.00 -13.18 2.05
CA GLU A 62 3.60 -11.98 2.60
C GLU A 62 3.51 -10.79 1.62
N LYS A 63 3.52 -11.08 0.31
CA LYS A 63 3.45 -10.06 -0.75
C LYS A 63 2.10 -9.35 -0.76
N SER A 64 1.05 -9.94 -0.20
CA SER A 64 -0.26 -9.27 -0.04
C SER A 64 -0.21 -8.15 1.00
N ASP A 65 0.58 -8.31 2.08
CA ASP A 65 0.83 -7.24 3.05
C ASP A 65 1.75 -6.16 2.45
N VAL A 66 2.71 -6.54 1.60
CA VAL A 66 3.57 -5.59 0.85
C VAL A 66 2.75 -4.70 -0.07
N TYR A 67 1.77 -5.26 -0.79
CA TYR A 67 0.85 -4.47 -1.62
C TYR A 67 0.05 -3.47 -0.77
N SER A 68 -0.54 -3.96 0.33
CA SER A 68 -1.34 -3.15 1.25
C SER A 68 -0.51 -1.99 1.85
N PHE A 69 0.76 -2.26 2.18
CA PHE A 69 1.73 -1.25 2.62
C PHE A 69 2.05 -0.23 1.51
N GLY A 70 2.16 -0.68 0.26
CA GLY A 70 2.28 0.20 -0.90
C GLY A 70 1.15 1.23 -0.97
N VAL A 71 -0.08 0.82 -0.70
CA VAL A 71 -1.24 1.74 -0.64
C VAL A 71 -1.08 2.77 0.48
N VAL A 72 -0.64 2.35 1.67
CA VAL A 72 -0.35 3.26 2.80
C VAL A 72 0.71 4.30 2.40
N LEU A 73 1.78 3.89 1.71
CA LEU A 73 2.80 4.82 1.24
C LEU A 73 2.22 5.86 0.27
N VAL A 74 1.30 5.46 -0.61
CA VAL A 74 0.60 6.41 -1.48
C VAL A 74 -0.21 7.40 -0.65
N GLU A 75 -0.96 6.94 0.36
CA GLU A 75 -1.74 7.83 1.23
C GLU A 75 -0.84 8.87 1.92
N ILE A 76 0.35 8.46 2.38
CA ILE A 76 1.33 9.35 3.03
C ILE A 76 1.79 10.46 2.10
N ILE A 77 2.19 10.16 0.85
CA ILE A 77 2.74 11.18 -0.04
C ILE A 77 1.68 12.03 -0.74
N SER A 78 0.43 11.58 -0.75
CA SER A 78 -0.65 12.21 -1.53
C SER A 78 -1.73 12.88 -0.70
N ALA A 79 -1.81 12.54 0.60
CA ALA A 79 -2.90 12.86 1.52
C ALA A 79 -4.30 12.47 0.99
N LYS A 80 -4.38 11.49 0.10
CA LYS A 80 -5.62 11.01 -0.53
C LYS A 80 -6.08 9.72 0.13
N LEU A 81 -7.40 9.54 0.25
CA LEU A 81 -8.01 8.28 0.69
C LEU A 81 -7.75 7.15 -0.31
N ALA A 82 -7.51 5.93 0.19
CA ALA A 82 -7.33 4.72 -0.62
C ALA A 82 -8.49 4.43 -1.59
N VAL A 83 -9.73 4.75 -1.20
CA VAL A 83 -10.92 4.69 -2.06
C VAL A 83 -11.72 5.98 -1.94
N ASP A 84 -12.03 6.61 -3.07
CA ASP A 84 -12.85 7.83 -3.12
C ASP A 84 -13.74 7.85 -4.36
N ILE A 85 -15.04 7.65 -4.15
CA ILE A 85 -16.06 7.56 -5.21
C ILE A 85 -16.34 8.90 -5.90
N ASN A 86 -15.84 10.02 -5.36
CA ASN A 86 -16.01 11.34 -5.95
C ASN A 86 -14.96 11.64 -7.03
N ARG A 87 -13.90 10.81 -7.14
CA ARG A 87 -12.87 10.92 -8.16
C ARG A 87 -13.36 10.36 -9.50
N LYS A 88 -12.62 10.63 -10.57
CA LYS A 88 -12.87 10.01 -11.88
C LYS A 88 -12.82 8.50 -11.76
N ARG A 89 -13.55 7.78 -12.61
CA ARG A 89 -13.67 6.31 -12.53
C ARG A 89 -12.32 5.57 -12.47
N GLY A 90 -11.33 6.02 -13.23
CA GLY A 90 -9.96 5.47 -13.23
C GLY A 90 -9.08 5.95 -12.07
N GLU A 91 -9.62 6.70 -11.13
CA GLU A 91 -8.92 7.35 -10.03
C GLU A 91 -9.57 7.04 -8.67
N ILE A 92 -10.68 6.29 -8.67
CA ILE A 92 -11.40 5.88 -7.45
C ILE A 92 -10.50 5.05 -6.54
N ASN A 93 -9.75 4.10 -7.11
CA ASN A 93 -8.76 3.30 -6.39
C ASN A 93 -7.41 4.03 -6.44
N LEU A 94 -6.89 4.37 -5.25
CA LEU A 94 -5.67 5.15 -5.12
C LEU A 94 -4.42 4.40 -5.63
N ALA A 95 -4.35 3.08 -5.44
CA ALA A 95 -3.23 2.27 -5.91
C ALA A 95 -3.12 2.33 -7.44
N PHE A 96 -4.25 2.18 -8.14
CA PHE A 96 -4.31 2.29 -9.60
C PHE A 96 -4.02 3.70 -10.10
N MET A 97 -4.53 4.74 -9.41
CA MET A 97 -4.16 6.13 -9.72
C MET A 97 -2.65 6.32 -9.62
N ALA A 98 -2.03 5.87 -8.53
CA ALA A 98 -0.61 6.09 -8.28
C ALA A 98 0.27 5.40 -9.31
N THR A 99 0.00 4.13 -9.64
CA THR A 99 0.78 3.41 -10.65
C THR A 99 0.68 4.07 -12.01
N SER A 100 -0.51 4.50 -12.45
CA SER A 100 -0.70 5.24 -13.71
C SER A 100 0.07 6.57 -13.71
N LYS A 101 -0.05 7.38 -12.66
CA LYS A 101 0.66 8.68 -12.57
C LYS A 101 2.18 8.53 -12.53
N ILE A 102 2.70 7.52 -11.84
CA ILE A 102 4.14 7.24 -11.79
C ILE A 102 4.63 6.79 -13.17
N GLN A 103 3.91 5.89 -13.85
CA GLN A 103 4.26 5.41 -15.20
C GLN A 103 4.23 6.52 -16.25
N GLU A 104 3.28 7.46 -16.14
CA GLU A 104 3.13 8.59 -17.05
C GLU A 104 4.12 9.74 -16.77
N GLY A 105 4.96 9.62 -15.72
CA GLY A 105 5.86 10.71 -15.30
C GLY A 105 5.12 11.90 -14.68
N ALA A 106 3.87 11.70 -14.25
CA ALA A 106 2.97 12.70 -13.69
C ALA A 106 2.93 12.66 -12.15
N LEU A 107 4.05 12.35 -11.50
CA LEU A 107 4.14 12.23 -10.03
C LEU A 107 3.68 13.50 -9.29
N HIS A 108 3.96 14.68 -9.86
CA HIS A 108 3.52 15.97 -9.32
C HIS A 108 1.99 16.10 -9.17
N GLU A 109 1.19 15.37 -9.97
CA GLU A 109 -0.28 15.35 -9.83
C GLU A 109 -0.75 14.45 -8.67
N LEU A 110 0.11 13.55 -8.20
CA LEU A 110 -0.18 12.62 -7.11
C LEU A 110 0.18 13.22 -5.75
N VAL A 111 1.30 13.93 -5.66
CA VAL A 111 1.90 14.44 -4.41
C VAL A 111 1.01 15.50 -3.75
N ASP A 112 1.00 15.52 -2.41
CA ASP A 112 0.31 16.54 -1.62
C ASP A 112 0.92 17.94 -1.88
N PRO A 113 0.11 18.95 -2.26
CA PRO A 113 0.56 20.33 -2.39
C PRO A 113 1.32 20.88 -1.17
N GLN A 114 1.05 20.40 0.06
CA GLN A 114 1.80 20.82 1.25
C GLN A 114 3.26 20.38 1.19
N LEU A 115 3.53 19.18 0.69
CA LEU A 115 4.91 18.71 0.44
C LEU A 115 5.58 19.50 -0.70
N GLU A 116 4.80 20.06 -1.61
CA GLU A 116 5.33 20.94 -2.66
C GLU A 116 5.71 22.33 -2.16
N ILE A 117 5.03 22.85 -1.13
CA ILE A 117 5.35 24.15 -0.51
C ILE A 117 6.66 24.07 0.28
N GLU A 118 6.95 22.92 0.88
CA GLU A 118 8.20 22.64 1.60
C GLU A 118 9.33 22.14 0.69
N LYS A 119 9.17 22.24 -0.65
CA LYS A 119 10.14 21.76 -1.64
C LYS A 119 11.54 22.26 -1.35
N ASN A 120 12.38 21.32 -0.97
CA ASN A 120 13.82 21.39 -1.04
C ASN A 120 14.33 20.10 -1.70
N ASP A 121 15.58 20.12 -2.17
CA ASP A 121 16.18 19.00 -2.90
C ASP A 121 16.08 17.67 -2.13
N GLN A 122 16.10 17.71 -0.79
CA GLN A 122 15.98 16.53 0.04
C GLN A 122 14.55 15.96 0.04
N VAL A 123 13.53 16.81 0.19
CA VAL A 123 12.12 16.39 0.14
C VAL A 123 11.79 15.82 -1.24
N GLU A 124 12.26 16.46 -2.31
CA GLU A 124 12.04 15.99 -3.69
C GLU A 124 12.71 14.62 -3.94
N ALA A 125 13.94 14.43 -3.46
CA ALA A 125 14.63 13.14 -3.53
C ALA A 125 13.90 12.06 -2.73
N MET A 126 13.40 12.38 -1.52
CA MET A 126 12.63 11.45 -0.71
C MET A 126 11.31 11.05 -1.37
N VAL A 127 10.55 12.02 -1.89
CA VAL A 127 9.30 11.76 -2.61
C VAL A 127 9.55 10.86 -3.83
N SER A 128 10.61 11.13 -4.59
CA SER A 128 10.99 10.29 -5.74
C SER A 128 11.35 8.86 -5.32
N ALA A 129 12.13 8.69 -4.25
CA ALA A 129 12.49 7.36 -3.73
C ALA A 129 11.27 6.60 -3.21
N VAL A 130 10.34 7.27 -2.53
CA VAL A 130 9.08 6.67 -2.06
C VAL A 130 8.19 6.30 -3.24
N ALA A 131 8.11 7.12 -4.29
CA ALA A 131 7.37 6.80 -5.51
C ALA A 131 7.91 5.55 -6.21
N GLU A 132 9.24 5.38 -6.27
CA GLU A 132 9.86 4.15 -6.81
C GLU A 132 9.52 2.92 -5.95
N LEU A 133 9.52 3.07 -4.62
CA LEU A 133 9.12 2.00 -3.71
C LEU A 133 7.64 1.64 -3.88
N ILE A 134 6.76 2.64 -3.94
CA ILE A 134 5.32 2.47 -4.23
C ILE A 134 5.13 1.67 -5.51
N PHE A 135 5.81 2.05 -6.58
CA PHE A 135 5.68 1.38 -7.87
C PHE A 135 6.02 -0.11 -7.80
N ARG A 136 7.06 -0.47 -7.05
CA ARG A 136 7.45 -1.88 -6.83
C ARG A 136 6.48 -2.62 -5.91
N CYS A 137 6.04 -2.00 -4.82
CA CYS A 137 5.08 -2.62 -3.89
C CYS A 137 3.72 -2.90 -4.56
N LEU A 138 3.30 -2.04 -5.50
CA LEU A 138 2.02 -2.13 -6.20
C LEU A 138 2.09 -2.93 -7.52
N ALA A 139 3.17 -3.68 -7.75
CA ALA A 139 3.27 -4.57 -8.90
C ALA A 139 2.11 -5.60 -8.88
N SER A 140 1.58 -5.93 -10.07
CA SER A 140 0.46 -6.86 -10.21
C SER A 140 0.83 -8.25 -9.71
N GLU A 141 2.00 -8.75 -10.11
CA GLU A 141 2.54 -10.04 -9.68
C GLU A 141 3.28 -9.88 -8.34
N GLY A 142 2.99 -10.74 -7.37
CA GLY A 142 3.62 -10.71 -6.06
C GLY A 142 5.13 -10.92 -6.11
N ASP A 143 5.63 -11.71 -7.06
CA ASP A 143 7.07 -11.99 -7.22
C ASP A 143 7.89 -10.73 -7.59
N ASP A 144 7.28 -9.75 -8.26
CA ASP A 144 7.92 -8.49 -8.63
C ASP A 144 7.97 -7.47 -7.47
N ARG A 145 7.22 -7.73 -6.38
CA ARG A 145 7.19 -6.89 -5.18
C ARG A 145 8.42 -7.14 -4.30
N PRO A 146 8.92 -6.13 -3.55
CA PRO A 146 10.05 -6.31 -2.64
C PRO A 146 9.72 -7.28 -1.48
N HIS A 147 10.76 -7.72 -0.78
CA HIS A 147 10.67 -8.49 0.46
C HIS A 147 10.73 -7.60 1.70
#